data_AF-A0A3N1D0E6-F1
#
_entry.id   AF-A0A3N1D0E6-F1
#
_cell.length_a   1.000
_cell.length_b   1.000
_cell.length_c   1.000
_cell.angle_alpha   90.00
_cell.angle_beta   90.00
_cell.angle_gamma   90.00
#
_symmetry.space_group_name_H-M   'P 1'
#
loop_
_entity.id
_entity.type
_entity.pdbx_description
1 polymer ?
#
loop_
_entity_poly.entity_id
_entity_poly.type
_entity_poly.pdbx_seq_one_letter_code
_entity_poly.pdbx_strand_id
1 'polypeptide(L)'
;MAELAQVLGRWSAAADIAVADEPTARRLADVFIERGYTQVLLAPCAYRGRWGDEQGWRVLAWDDGPYPDDDVEWWTAEERRFVERLKDAYGVRHPSPPELGSLDGLLVDRTTEEVRELRLASFAHTPPRARSAVVARLLDHGPPSPSGEGEPIALTGLDDVDWSALDHAYGSADDTPEILRALAANDEGWSDAAYEYFSAIVHQDTVYPATGRTIPFLVQLALSPSLLPERRLELLRDLLYIAAQNTWALCEADGNGPGALTTRAVAEAVPDLLTLWERAPQAHRARLLLLATLDPSAAVPHLGRFTEFRAELDGPSPTLDLALALIAQDEPRAQDLALQTTTWDVRTPACLAEDLPLRARLINVLLHLADDELG
;
A
#
# COMPACT_ATOMS: atom_id res chain seq x y z
N MET A 1 -30.74 -2.98 14.42
CA MET A 1 -29.31 -2.62 14.41
C MET A 1 -28.42 -3.84 14.14
N ALA A 2 -28.51 -4.94 14.91
CA ALA A 2 -27.74 -6.16 14.63
C ALA A 2 -28.08 -6.80 13.26
N GLU A 3 -29.36 -6.85 12.90
CA GLU A 3 -29.84 -7.36 11.61
C GLU A 3 -29.42 -6.45 10.44
N LEU A 4 -29.43 -5.13 10.63
CA LEU A 4 -28.94 -4.16 9.63
C LEU A 4 -27.42 -4.29 9.41
N ALA A 5 -26.64 -4.47 10.48
CA ALA A 5 -25.19 -4.66 10.39
C ALA A 5 -24.83 -6.02 9.76
N GLN A 6 -25.59 -7.07 10.05
CA GLN A 6 -25.41 -8.39 9.44
C GLN A 6 -25.79 -8.39 7.96
N VAL A 7 -26.86 -7.68 7.59
CA VAL A 7 -27.22 -7.45 6.19
C VAL A 7 -26.13 -6.61 5.53
N LEU A 8 -25.76 -5.43 6.04
CA LEU A 8 -24.69 -4.60 5.46
C LEU A 8 -23.35 -5.34 5.31
N GLY A 9 -22.96 -6.15 6.30
CA GLY A 9 -21.74 -6.96 6.25
C GLY A 9 -21.79 -8.07 5.19
N ARG A 10 -22.96 -8.68 4.98
CA ARG A 10 -23.16 -9.66 3.90
C ARG A 10 -23.11 -9.00 2.52
N TRP A 11 -23.61 -7.78 2.38
CA TRP A 11 -23.57 -7.05 1.11
C TRP A 11 -22.16 -6.58 0.75
N SER A 12 -21.34 -6.18 1.72
CA SER A 12 -19.93 -5.81 1.47
C SER A 12 -19.06 -6.96 0.98
N ALA A 13 -19.51 -8.21 1.17
CA ALA A 13 -18.78 -9.41 0.73
C ALA A 13 -19.20 -9.89 -0.68
N ALA A 14 -20.25 -9.33 -1.27
CA ALA A 14 -20.72 -9.74 -2.59
C ALA A 14 -19.87 -9.15 -3.72
N ALA A 15 -19.66 -9.93 -4.78
CA ALA A 15 -19.28 -9.36 -6.06
C ALA A 15 -20.44 -8.51 -6.59
N ASP A 16 -20.20 -7.23 -6.84
CA ASP A 16 -21.18 -6.27 -7.37
C ASP A 16 -20.71 -5.76 -8.74
N ILE A 17 -21.48 -6.10 -9.78
CA ILE A 17 -21.22 -5.66 -11.17
C ILE A 17 -22.51 -5.08 -11.76
N ALA A 18 -22.46 -3.82 -12.20
CA ALA A 18 -23.56 -3.18 -12.92
C ALA A 18 -23.23 -2.95 -14.40
N VAL A 19 -24.21 -3.24 -15.26
CA VAL A 19 -24.15 -3.15 -16.73
C VAL A 19 -25.39 -2.44 -17.29
N ALA A 20 -25.34 -2.09 -18.56
CA ALA A 20 -26.38 -1.26 -19.19
C ALA A 20 -27.70 -2.00 -19.46
N ASP A 21 -27.67 -3.31 -19.71
CA ASP A 21 -28.83 -4.07 -20.19
C ASP A 21 -28.99 -5.44 -19.52
N GLU A 22 -30.24 -5.90 -19.46
CA GLU A 22 -30.63 -7.17 -18.82
C GLU A 22 -29.98 -8.39 -19.48
N PRO A 23 -29.93 -8.54 -20.82
CA PRO A 23 -29.28 -9.69 -21.45
C PRO A 23 -27.82 -9.84 -21.06
N THR A 24 -27.08 -8.73 -20.96
CA THR A 24 -25.68 -8.72 -20.51
C THR A 24 -25.56 -9.12 -19.05
N ALA A 25 -26.44 -8.61 -18.20
CA ALA A 25 -26.46 -8.97 -16.79
C ALA A 25 -26.82 -10.44 -16.56
N ARG A 26 -27.73 -11.02 -17.36
CA ARG A 26 -28.04 -12.46 -17.33
C ARG A 26 -26.83 -13.33 -17.69
N ARG A 27 -26.08 -12.96 -18.74
CA ARG A 27 -24.83 -13.67 -19.09
C ARG A 27 -23.80 -13.61 -17.96
N LEU A 28 -23.66 -12.45 -17.30
CA LEU A 28 -22.79 -12.32 -16.14
C LEU A 28 -23.25 -13.18 -14.95
N ALA A 29 -24.55 -13.21 -14.68
CA ALA A 29 -25.12 -14.05 -13.64
C ALA A 29 -24.87 -15.54 -13.91
N ASP A 30 -25.04 -15.99 -15.17
CA ASP A 30 -24.75 -17.38 -15.57
C ASP A 30 -23.28 -17.74 -15.29
N VAL A 31 -22.34 -16.84 -15.57
CA VAL A 31 -20.91 -17.03 -15.24
C VAL A 31 -20.72 -17.29 -13.74
N PHE A 32 -21.36 -16.53 -12.86
CA PHE A 32 -21.27 -16.75 -11.40
C PHE A 32 -21.93 -18.07 -10.97
N ILE A 33 -23.08 -18.40 -11.55
CA ILE A 33 -23.82 -19.64 -11.26
C ILE A 33 -23.00 -20.87 -11.66
N GLU A 34 -22.43 -20.88 -12.87
CA GLU A 34 -21.59 -21.96 -13.40
C GLU A 34 -20.28 -22.11 -12.63
N ARG A 35 -19.72 -20.99 -12.13
CA ARG A 35 -18.53 -20.98 -11.28
C ARG A 35 -18.79 -21.48 -9.85
N GLY A 36 -20.05 -21.68 -9.48
CA GLY A 36 -20.44 -22.27 -8.20
C GLY A 36 -20.64 -21.26 -7.07
N TYR A 37 -20.99 -20.00 -7.36
CA TYR A 37 -21.43 -19.06 -6.32
C TYR A 37 -22.71 -19.57 -5.64
N THR A 38 -22.80 -19.41 -4.32
CA THR A 38 -23.93 -19.92 -3.51
C THR A 38 -25.20 -19.15 -3.78
N GLN A 39 -25.10 -17.83 -3.89
CA GLN A 39 -26.23 -16.95 -4.19
C GLN A 39 -25.90 -16.02 -5.33
N VAL A 40 -26.82 -15.87 -6.28
CA VAL A 40 -26.73 -14.92 -7.39
C VAL A 40 -28.06 -14.21 -7.56
N LEU A 41 -28.01 -12.89 -7.53
CA LEU A 41 -29.16 -12.00 -7.63
C LEU A 41 -28.97 -11.03 -8.79
N LEU A 42 -30.06 -10.81 -9.53
CA LEU A 42 -30.13 -9.90 -10.66
C LEU A 42 -31.24 -8.87 -10.41
N ALA A 43 -30.88 -7.58 -10.32
CA ALA A 43 -31.85 -6.52 -10.06
C ALA A 43 -31.69 -5.32 -11.01
N PRO A 44 -32.79 -4.62 -11.34
CA PRO A 44 -32.69 -3.32 -11.98
C PRO A 44 -32.01 -2.32 -11.03
N CYS A 45 -31.20 -1.41 -11.58
CA CYS A 45 -30.55 -0.36 -10.80
C CYS A 45 -30.46 0.95 -11.60
N ALA A 46 -30.32 2.06 -10.88
CA ALA A 46 -29.93 3.33 -11.46
C ALA A 46 -28.49 3.68 -11.08
N TYR A 47 -27.76 4.30 -12.00
CA TYR A 47 -26.45 4.88 -11.73
C TYR A 47 -26.35 6.26 -12.35
N ARG A 48 -25.45 7.09 -11.80
CA ARG A 48 -25.27 8.46 -12.25
C ARG A 48 -24.46 8.48 -13.55
N GLY A 49 -25.15 8.71 -14.67
CA GLY A 49 -24.54 8.89 -15.98
C GLY A 49 -24.03 10.32 -16.18
N ARG A 50 -23.34 10.55 -17.31
CA ARG A 50 -22.81 11.87 -17.69
C ARG A 50 -23.92 12.92 -17.87
N TRP A 51 -25.11 12.48 -18.26
CA TRP A 51 -26.24 13.35 -18.65
C TRP A 51 -27.47 13.22 -17.73
N GLY A 52 -27.34 12.51 -16.61
CA GLY A 52 -28.44 12.23 -15.68
C GLY A 52 -28.43 10.78 -15.21
N ASP A 53 -29.45 10.38 -14.45
CA ASP A 53 -29.60 9.01 -13.99
C ASP A 53 -29.93 8.09 -15.17
N GLU A 54 -29.11 7.08 -15.36
CA GLU A 54 -29.27 6.06 -16.39
C GLU A 54 -29.74 4.76 -15.71
N GLN A 55 -30.68 4.08 -16.36
CA GLN A 55 -31.15 2.76 -15.92
C GLN A 55 -30.17 1.68 -16.37
N GLY A 56 -30.05 0.63 -15.58
CA GLY A 56 -29.26 -0.54 -15.90
C GLY A 56 -29.63 -1.73 -15.03
N TRP A 57 -28.75 -2.71 -15.02
CA TRP A 57 -28.93 -3.97 -14.31
C TRP A 57 -27.69 -4.29 -13.49
N ARG A 58 -27.90 -4.79 -12.28
CA ARG A 58 -26.85 -5.19 -11.35
C ARG A 58 -26.91 -6.69 -11.08
N VAL A 59 -25.74 -7.31 -11.04
CA VAL A 59 -25.53 -8.68 -10.58
C VAL A 59 -24.81 -8.64 -9.25
N LEU A 60 -25.39 -9.31 -8.26
CA LEU A 60 -24.79 -9.54 -6.95
C LEU A 60 -24.54 -11.03 -6.78
N ALA A 61 -23.31 -11.42 -6.41
CA ALA A 61 -22.96 -12.82 -6.24
C ALA A 61 -22.14 -13.05 -4.97
N TRP A 62 -22.51 -14.06 -4.18
CA TRP A 62 -21.83 -14.43 -2.93
C TRP A 62 -20.93 -15.65 -3.07
N ASP A 63 -19.69 -15.48 -2.62
CA ASP A 63 -18.69 -16.54 -2.55
C ASP A 63 -18.54 -17.01 -1.10
N ASP A 64 -19.23 -18.10 -0.77
CA ASP A 64 -19.10 -18.77 0.53
C ASP A 64 -18.14 -19.99 0.45
N GLY A 65 -17.35 -20.12 -0.63
CA GLY A 65 -16.55 -21.30 -0.91
C GLY A 65 -17.38 -22.53 -1.33
N PRO A 66 -16.90 -23.76 -1.10
CA PRO A 66 -15.64 -24.12 -0.43
C PRO A 66 -14.41 -23.86 -1.31
N TYR A 67 -13.26 -23.65 -0.66
CA TYR A 67 -11.97 -23.50 -1.32
C TYR A 67 -11.18 -24.82 -1.39
N PRO A 68 -10.20 -24.94 -2.32
CA PRO A 68 -9.39 -26.15 -2.46
C PRO A 68 -8.60 -26.56 -1.22
N ASP A 69 -8.15 -25.60 -0.40
CA ASP A 69 -7.42 -25.82 0.85
C ASP A 69 -7.75 -24.71 1.88
N ASP A 70 -7.04 -24.74 3.02
CA ASP A 70 -7.28 -23.83 4.15
C ASP A 70 -6.74 -22.40 3.92
N ASP A 71 -6.09 -22.11 2.78
CA ASP A 71 -5.61 -20.76 2.45
C ASP A 71 -6.73 -19.87 1.90
N VAL A 72 -7.70 -19.57 2.76
CA VAL A 72 -8.88 -18.75 2.45
C VAL A 72 -8.50 -17.39 1.88
N GLU A 73 -7.41 -16.79 2.35
CA GLU A 73 -6.95 -15.49 1.88
C GLU A 73 -6.53 -15.56 0.41
N TRP A 74 -5.70 -16.55 0.04
CA TRP A 74 -5.25 -16.74 -1.33
C TRP A 74 -6.41 -16.94 -2.30
N TRP A 75 -7.33 -17.86 -1.96
CA TRP A 75 -8.46 -18.16 -2.85
C TRP A 75 -9.46 -17.01 -2.96
N THR A 76 -9.68 -16.27 -1.88
CA THR A 76 -10.48 -15.03 -1.91
C THR A 76 -9.82 -13.97 -2.80
N ALA A 77 -8.48 -13.85 -2.76
CA ALA A 77 -7.75 -12.93 -3.62
C ALA A 77 -7.82 -13.35 -5.11
N GLU A 78 -7.68 -14.63 -5.42
CA GLU A 78 -7.88 -15.17 -6.76
C GLU A 78 -9.30 -14.90 -7.27
N GLU A 79 -10.30 -15.03 -6.42
CA GLU A 79 -11.67 -14.73 -6.81
C GLU A 79 -11.90 -13.25 -7.04
N ARG A 80 -11.33 -12.38 -6.21
CA ARG A 80 -11.34 -10.94 -6.46
C ARG A 80 -10.71 -10.61 -7.81
N ARG A 81 -9.59 -11.24 -8.17
CA ARG A 81 -8.93 -11.07 -9.49
C ARG A 81 -9.83 -11.55 -10.63
N PHE A 82 -10.55 -12.65 -10.43
CA PHE A 82 -11.55 -13.13 -11.39
C PHE A 82 -12.67 -12.11 -11.60
N VAL A 83 -13.22 -11.56 -10.51
CA VAL A 83 -14.28 -10.54 -10.55
C VAL A 83 -13.78 -9.28 -11.26
N GLU A 84 -12.60 -8.76 -10.93
CA GLU A 84 -12.04 -7.58 -11.59
C GLU A 84 -11.85 -7.78 -13.10
N ARG A 85 -11.42 -8.97 -13.56
CA ARG A 85 -11.36 -9.27 -15.01
C ARG A 85 -12.73 -9.24 -15.68
N LEU A 86 -13.78 -9.70 -14.98
CA LEU A 86 -15.16 -9.55 -15.49
C LEU A 86 -15.56 -8.08 -15.53
N LYS A 87 -15.19 -7.29 -14.52
CA LYS A 87 -15.47 -5.86 -14.49
C LYS A 87 -14.85 -5.15 -15.71
N ASP A 88 -13.57 -5.40 -15.98
CA ASP A 88 -12.86 -4.84 -17.13
C ASP A 88 -13.49 -5.25 -18.47
N ALA A 89 -13.86 -6.52 -18.61
CA ALA A 89 -14.43 -7.05 -19.86
C ALA A 89 -15.82 -6.48 -20.20
N TYR A 90 -16.61 -6.11 -19.18
CA TYR A 90 -18.00 -5.67 -19.36
C TYR A 90 -18.21 -4.15 -19.20
N GLY A 91 -17.21 -3.41 -18.72
CA GLY A 91 -17.29 -1.95 -18.55
C GLY A 91 -18.23 -1.54 -17.42
N VAL A 92 -17.74 -1.66 -16.18
CA VAL A 92 -18.57 -1.49 -14.98
C VAL A 92 -19.00 -0.05 -14.76
N ARG A 93 -20.20 0.08 -14.22
CA ARG A 93 -20.79 1.32 -13.75
C ARG A 93 -20.93 1.25 -12.23
N HIS A 94 -20.87 2.39 -11.55
CA HIS A 94 -20.96 2.47 -10.09
C HIS A 94 -22.37 2.92 -9.67
N PRO A 95 -23.30 1.99 -9.41
CA PRO A 95 -24.64 2.34 -9.00
C PRO A 95 -24.70 2.77 -7.54
N SER A 96 -25.74 3.52 -7.18
CA SER A 96 -26.02 3.88 -5.77
C SER A 96 -26.19 2.61 -4.93
N PRO A 97 -25.90 2.65 -3.61
CA PRO A 97 -26.15 1.51 -2.76
C PRO A 97 -27.61 1.01 -2.88
N PRO A 98 -27.82 -0.30 -2.85
CA PRO A 98 -29.13 -0.92 -3.03
C PRO A 98 -30.08 -0.59 -1.87
N GLU A 99 -31.38 -0.54 -2.16
CA GLU A 99 -32.40 -0.46 -1.10
C GLU A 99 -32.42 -1.78 -0.32
N LEU A 100 -32.07 -1.71 0.97
CA LEU A 100 -31.93 -2.86 1.85
C LEU A 100 -33.26 -3.61 2.02
N GLY A 101 -33.22 -4.95 1.84
CA GLY A 101 -34.27 -5.86 2.33
C GLY A 101 -35.15 -6.55 1.29
N SER A 102 -34.96 -6.32 -0.01
CA SER A 102 -35.63 -7.12 -1.05
C SER A 102 -34.68 -8.13 -1.70
N LEU A 103 -35.09 -9.40 -1.72
CA LEU A 103 -34.48 -10.49 -2.52
C LEU A 103 -35.14 -10.61 -3.91
N ASP A 104 -35.90 -9.60 -4.33
CA ASP A 104 -36.51 -9.59 -5.65
C ASP A 104 -35.40 -9.69 -6.71
N GLY A 105 -35.48 -10.72 -7.56
CA GLY A 105 -34.46 -11.00 -8.59
C GLY A 105 -33.42 -12.06 -8.22
N LEU A 106 -33.57 -12.76 -7.08
CA LEU A 106 -32.76 -13.94 -6.75
C LEU A 106 -32.89 -15.01 -7.85
N LEU A 107 -31.79 -15.39 -8.47
CA LEU A 107 -31.75 -16.40 -9.52
C LEU A 107 -31.44 -17.79 -8.94
N VAL A 108 -30.53 -17.83 -7.97
CA VAL A 108 -30.04 -19.07 -7.36
C VAL A 108 -29.75 -18.84 -5.88
N ASP A 109 -30.12 -19.81 -5.05
CA ASP A 109 -29.77 -19.91 -3.63
C ASP A 109 -29.43 -21.38 -3.33
N ARG A 110 -28.14 -21.64 -3.11
CA ARG A 110 -27.57 -22.98 -2.91
C ARG A 110 -26.67 -22.95 -1.68
N THR A 111 -26.62 -24.08 -1.00
CA THR A 111 -25.66 -24.34 0.08
C THR A 111 -24.26 -24.58 -0.49
N THR A 112 -23.24 -24.41 0.34
CA THR A 112 -21.83 -24.71 -0.02
C THR A 112 -21.62 -26.17 -0.43
N GLU A 113 -22.42 -27.10 0.11
CA GLU A 113 -22.36 -28.52 -0.27
C GLU A 113 -22.93 -28.77 -1.68
N GLU A 114 -24.04 -28.11 -2.04
CA GLU A 114 -24.66 -28.24 -3.37
C GLU A 114 -23.77 -27.69 -4.49
N VAL A 115 -22.95 -26.67 -4.20
CA VAL A 115 -22.03 -26.08 -5.19
C VAL A 115 -20.62 -26.67 -5.16
N ARG A 116 -20.32 -27.55 -4.20
CA ARG A 116 -18.95 -28.03 -3.91
C ARG A 116 -18.20 -28.49 -5.16
N GLU A 117 -18.79 -29.38 -5.96
CA GLU A 117 -18.13 -29.91 -7.16
C GLU A 117 -17.86 -28.81 -8.20
N LEU A 118 -18.84 -27.95 -8.48
CA LEU A 118 -18.71 -26.83 -9.41
C LEU A 118 -17.65 -25.84 -8.95
N ARG A 119 -17.69 -25.48 -7.65
CA ARG A 119 -16.78 -24.52 -7.06
C ARG A 119 -15.34 -25.01 -7.09
N LEU A 120 -15.08 -26.25 -6.67
CA LEU A 120 -13.74 -26.85 -6.73
C LEU A 120 -13.25 -27.02 -8.18
N ALA A 121 -14.13 -27.42 -9.11
CA ALA A 121 -13.78 -27.49 -10.53
C ALA A 121 -13.39 -26.12 -11.10
N SER A 122 -14.00 -25.02 -10.61
CA SER A 122 -13.69 -23.66 -11.06
C SER A 122 -12.28 -23.17 -10.74
N PHE A 123 -11.61 -23.84 -9.78
CA PHE A 123 -10.23 -23.57 -9.38
C PHE A 123 -9.22 -24.54 -9.99
N ALA A 124 -9.65 -25.53 -10.78
CA ALA A 124 -8.78 -26.61 -11.27
C ALA A 124 -7.56 -26.13 -12.09
N HIS A 125 -7.64 -24.95 -12.69
CA HIS A 125 -6.55 -24.31 -13.46
C HIS A 125 -5.90 -23.13 -12.73
N THR A 126 -6.31 -22.85 -11.49
CA THR A 126 -5.73 -21.80 -10.66
C THR A 126 -4.70 -22.46 -9.74
N PRO A 127 -3.41 -22.08 -9.82
CA PRO A 127 -2.40 -22.67 -8.96
C PRO A 127 -2.64 -22.32 -7.49
N PRO A 128 -2.38 -23.24 -6.55
CA PRO A 128 -2.34 -22.90 -5.13
C PRO A 128 -1.19 -21.93 -4.85
N ARG A 129 -1.28 -21.21 -3.72
CA ARG A 129 -0.25 -20.25 -3.31
C ARG A 129 1.12 -20.93 -3.30
N ALA A 130 2.09 -20.34 -4.00
CA ALA A 130 3.47 -20.78 -3.89
C ALA A 130 3.99 -20.53 -2.48
N ARG A 131 5.02 -21.28 -2.07
CA ARG A 131 5.71 -20.98 -0.81
C ARG A 131 6.36 -19.60 -0.93
N SER A 132 6.03 -18.70 -0.01
CA SER A 132 6.65 -17.38 0.02
C SER A 132 8.17 -17.48 0.09
N ALA A 133 8.83 -16.69 -0.74
CA ALA A 133 10.27 -16.48 -0.67
C ALA A 133 10.65 -15.52 0.46
N VAL A 134 9.68 -14.83 1.08
CA VAL A 134 9.93 -13.91 2.20
C VAL A 134 10.24 -14.72 3.45
N VAL A 135 11.44 -14.50 3.98
CA VAL A 135 11.84 -14.90 5.32
C VAL A 135 11.93 -13.60 6.11
N ALA A 136 11.04 -13.38 7.09
CA ALA A 136 11.15 -12.23 7.99
C ALA A 136 12.59 -12.12 8.49
N ARG A 137 13.26 -11.02 8.15
CA ARG A 137 14.70 -10.90 8.32
C ARG A 137 15.02 -10.40 9.72
N LEU A 138 15.80 -11.18 10.45
CA LEU A 138 16.45 -10.71 11.67
C LEU A 138 17.70 -9.92 11.29
N LEU A 139 17.51 -8.63 10.99
CA LEU A 139 18.61 -7.72 10.72
C LEU A 139 19.21 -7.21 12.04
N ASP A 140 20.53 -7.01 12.07
CA ASP A 140 21.15 -6.31 13.19
C ASP A 140 20.66 -4.86 13.29
N HIS A 141 20.04 -4.52 14.43
CA HIS A 141 19.55 -3.18 14.75
C HIS A 141 20.62 -2.33 15.48
N GLY A 142 21.78 -2.91 15.80
CA GLY A 142 22.80 -2.31 16.65
C GLY A 142 22.52 -2.51 18.14
N PRO A 143 23.40 -2.00 19.02
CA PRO A 143 23.21 -2.14 20.46
C PRO A 143 21.99 -1.31 20.92
N PRO A 144 21.15 -1.86 21.81
CA PRO A 144 20.00 -1.14 22.34
C PRO A 144 20.45 0.05 23.20
N SER A 145 19.70 1.14 23.11
CA SER A 145 19.95 2.35 23.91
C SER A 145 19.76 2.10 25.42
N PRO A 146 20.75 2.41 26.29
CA PRO A 146 20.73 2.00 27.70
C PRO A 146 19.77 2.77 28.61
N SER A 147 19.27 3.95 28.21
CA SER A 147 18.45 4.84 29.08
C SER A 147 17.14 5.34 28.47
N GLY A 148 16.75 4.96 27.25
CA GLY A 148 15.53 5.47 26.59
C GLY A 148 15.56 6.96 26.22
N GLU A 149 16.32 7.77 26.95
CA GLU A 149 16.59 9.18 26.67
C GLU A 149 17.93 9.34 25.93
N GLY A 150 17.90 10.06 24.82
CA GLY A 150 19.07 10.54 24.11
C GLY A 150 19.22 12.05 24.26
N GLU A 151 20.28 12.64 23.69
CA GLU A 151 20.45 14.10 23.76
C GLU A 151 19.44 14.81 22.86
N PRO A 152 18.83 15.93 23.31
CA PRO A 152 17.96 16.76 22.48
C PRO A 152 18.68 17.30 21.25
N ILE A 153 17.95 17.41 20.15
CA ILE A 153 18.46 17.80 18.83
C ILE A 153 17.94 19.19 18.49
N ALA A 154 18.81 20.10 18.07
CA ALA A 154 18.40 21.42 17.62
C ALA A 154 17.93 21.37 16.16
N LEU A 155 16.70 21.82 15.90
CA LEU A 155 16.12 21.93 14.56
C LEU A 155 16.35 23.34 13.99
N THR A 156 17.30 23.46 13.07
CA THR A 156 17.68 24.75 12.48
C THR A 156 16.63 25.19 11.47
N GLY A 157 16.13 26.43 11.60
CA GLY A 157 15.15 27.04 10.71
C GLY A 157 13.68 26.71 11.04
N LEU A 158 13.40 26.03 12.16
CA LEU A 158 12.03 25.62 12.52
C LEU A 158 11.09 26.81 12.71
N ASP A 159 11.58 27.87 13.36
CA ASP A 159 10.82 29.08 13.66
C ASP A 159 10.75 30.07 12.47
N ASP A 160 11.47 29.80 11.38
CA ASP A 160 11.48 30.64 10.18
C ASP A 160 10.32 30.31 9.21
N VAL A 161 9.64 29.18 9.43
CA VAL A 161 8.50 28.75 8.61
C VAL A 161 7.21 29.37 9.16
N ASP A 162 6.42 29.98 8.29
CA ASP A 162 5.08 30.48 8.65
C ASP A 162 4.07 29.32 8.71
N TRP A 163 4.07 28.59 9.82
CA TRP A 163 3.21 27.42 10.03
C TRP A 163 1.72 27.77 10.03
N SER A 164 1.37 28.99 10.46
CA SER A 164 0.00 29.51 10.47
C SER A 164 -0.63 29.65 9.09
N ALA A 165 0.21 29.75 8.06
CA ALA A 165 -0.19 29.84 6.66
C ALA A 165 -0.30 28.46 5.98
N LEU A 166 -0.06 27.38 6.72
CA LEU A 166 -0.13 26.00 6.24
C LEU A 166 -1.27 25.27 6.93
N ASP A 167 -1.83 24.28 6.25
CA ASP A 167 -2.84 23.41 6.81
C ASP A 167 -2.31 21.97 6.91
N HIS A 168 -2.87 21.25 7.86
CA HIS A 168 -2.82 19.81 8.05
C HIS A 168 -4.24 19.25 8.22
N ALA A 169 -4.42 17.99 8.68
CA ALA A 169 -5.73 17.32 8.71
C ALA A 169 -6.80 18.03 9.54
N TYR A 170 -6.40 18.74 10.60
CA TYR A 170 -7.31 19.42 11.53
C TYR A 170 -7.41 20.94 11.32
N GLY A 171 -6.90 21.46 10.20
CA GLY A 171 -6.86 22.91 9.90
C GLY A 171 -5.45 23.47 10.00
N SER A 172 -5.29 24.68 10.56
CA SER A 172 -4.00 25.38 10.71
C SER A 172 -2.93 24.47 11.33
N ALA A 173 -1.70 24.57 10.81
CA ALA A 173 -0.54 23.80 11.27
C ALA A 173 0.30 24.52 12.36
N ASP A 174 -0.27 25.50 13.07
CA ASP A 174 0.39 26.29 14.13
C ASP A 174 1.03 25.45 15.24
N ASP A 175 0.52 24.24 15.47
CA ASP A 175 0.99 23.26 16.46
C ASP A 175 2.13 22.36 15.97
N THR A 176 2.36 22.30 14.65
CA THR A 176 3.39 21.46 14.03
C THR A 176 4.82 21.68 14.59
N PRO A 177 5.25 22.92 14.91
CA PRO A 177 6.55 23.14 15.55
C PRO A 177 6.70 22.45 16.91
N GLU A 178 5.63 22.36 17.69
CA GLU A 178 5.67 21.70 19.00
C GLU A 178 5.80 20.18 18.84
N ILE A 179 5.11 19.59 17.87
CA ILE A 179 5.25 18.17 17.50
C ILE A 179 6.68 17.86 17.07
N LEU A 180 7.28 18.69 16.20
CA LEU A 180 8.66 18.50 15.75
C LEU A 180 9.68 18.67 16.89
N ARG A 181 9.46 19.61 17.81
CA ARG A 181 10.30 19.75 19.01
C ARG A 181 10.16 18.56 19.95
N ALA A 182 8.97 17.96 20.07
CA ALA A 182 8.76 16.76 20.87
C ALA A 182 9.53 15.55 20.30
N LEU A 183 9.53 15.36 18.97
CA LEU A 183 10.42 14.37 18.33
C LEU A 183 11.90 14.69 18.60
N ALA A 184 12.27 15.96 18.46
CA ALA A 184 13.65 16.41 18.67
C ALA A 184 14.13 16.34 20.12
N ALA A 185 13.22 16.25 21.11
CA ALA A 185 13.57 16.04 22.51
C ALA A 185 14.29 14.70 22.72
N ASN A 186 14.06 13.73 21.84
CA ASN A 186 14.75 12.44 21.83
C ASN A 186 14.64 11.74 23.20
N ASP A 187 13.45 11.75 23.78
CA ASP A 187 13.13 11.20 25.11
C ASP A 187 11.96 10.19 25.04
N GLU A 188 11.49 9.73 26.19
CA GLU A 188 10.40 8.73 26.30
C GLU A 188 9.10 9.17 25.61
N GLY A 189 8.90 10.47 25.35
CA GLY A 189 7.73 11.02 24.63
C GLY A 189 7.77 10.84 23.11
N TRP A 190 8.84 10.25 22.56
CA TRP A 190 9.00 10.04 21.11
C TRP A 190 7.81 9.34 20.46
N SER A 191 7.31 8.25 21.06
CA SER A 191 6.21 7.47 20.46
C SER A 191 4.91 8.26 20.40
N ASP A 192 4.61 9.07 21.42
CA ASP A 192 3.44 9.95 21.43
C ASP A 192 3.59 11.07 20.40
N ALA A 193 4.78 11.65 20.28
CA ALA A 193 5.07 12.68 19.29
C ALA A 193 4.99 12.14 17.85
N ALA A 194 5.49 10.92 17.61
CA ALA A 194 5.38 10.23 16.33
C ALA A 194 3.92 9.92 15.99
N TYR A 195 3.14 9.43 16.97
CA TYR A 195 1.70 9.22 16.80
C TYR A 195 0.99 10.51 16.43
N GLU A 196 1.25 11.61 17.13
CA GLU A 196 0.64 12.91 16.85
C GLU A 196 1.02 13.42 15.45
N TYR A 197 2.29 13.25 15.06
CA TYR A 197 2.77 13.56 13.72
C TYR A 197 1.96 12.83 12.64
N PHE A 198 1.75 11.51 12.79
CA PHE A 198 0.98 10.74 11.82
C PHE A 198 -0.54 10.97 11.91
N SER A 199 -1.05 11.33 13.08
CA SER A 199 -2.45 11.68 13.30
C SER A 199 -2.83 13.02 12.66
N ALA A 200 -1.95 14.03 12.73
CA ALA A 200 -2.29 15.37 12.28
C ALA A 200 -1.67 15.73 10.91
N ILE A 201 -0.41 15.36 10.68
CA ILE A 201 0.41 15.89 9.57
C ILE A 201 0.39 14.99 8.33
N VAL A 202 0.27 13.66 8.46
CA VAL A 202 0.23 12.69 7.32
C VAL A 202 -1.13 11.96 7.21
N HIS A 203 -2.07 12.29 8.10
CA HIS A 203 -3.35 11.62 8.36
C HIS A 203 -3.98 10.82 7.19
N GLN A 204 -4.22 9.52 7.44
CA GLN A 204 -4.98 8.60 6.56
C GLN A 204 -4.53 8.64 5.09
N ASP A 205 -3.25 8.38 4.86
CA ASP A 205 -2.65 8.34 3.53
C ASP A 205 -2.82 9.66 2.73
N THR A 206 -3.02 10.78 3.43
CA THR A 206 -3.17 12.11 2.83
C THR A 206 -2.06 13.02 3.32
N VAL A 207 -1.32 13.60 2.39
CA VAL A 207 -0.29 14.60 2.70
C VAL A 207 -0.78 16.00 2.38
N TYR A 208 -0.46 16.92 3.29
CA TYR A 208 -0.92 18.29 3.35
C TYR A 208 0.24 19.27 3.06
N PRO A 209 -0.04 20.56 2.80
CA PRO A 209 1.02 21.57 2.66
C PRO A 209 2.03 21.57 3.81
N ALA A 210 1.57 21.34 5.05
CA ALA A 210 2.45 21.20 6.21
C ALA A 210 3.39 20.00 6.11
N THR A 211 2.94 18.84 5.61
CA THR A 211 3.75 17.62 5.51
C THR A 211 5.03 17.81 4.70
N GLY A 212 4.95 18.51 3.57
CA GLY A 212 6.16 18.76 2.76
C GLY A 212 7.16 19.65 3.49
N ARG A 213 6.67 20.54 4.37
CA ARG A 213 7.50 21.49 5.13
C ARG A 213 8.16 20.86 6.36
N THR A 214 7.71 19.70 6.83
CA THR A 214 8.36 18.99 7.94
C THR A 214 9.58 18.18 7.48
N ILE A 215 9.64 17.76 6.20
CA ILE A 215 10.70 16.88 5.67
C ILE A 215 12.13 17.34 6.00
N PRO A 216 12.52 18.62 5.80
CA PRO A 216 13.87 19.06 6.13
C PRO A 216 14.23 18.87 7.62
N PHE A 217 13.25 18.96 8.53
CA PHE A 217 13.46 18.77 9.96
C PHE A 217 13.55 17.29 10.34
N LEU A 218 12.73 16.44 9.72
CA LEU A 218 12.87 14.98 9.84
C LEU A 218 14.24 14.50 9.33
N VAL A 219 14.74 15.07 8.24
CA VAL A 219 16.09 14.76 7.73
C VAL A 219 17.17 15.24 8.70
N GLN A 220 17.04 16.43 9.31
CA GLN A 220 17.96 16.87 10.36
C GLN A 220 18.01 15.89 11.55
N LEU A 221 16.85 15.40 12.01
CA LEU A 221 16.80 14.34 13.04
C LEU A 221 17.50 13.07 12.58
N ALA A 222 17.17 12.59 11.39
CA ALA A 222 17.72 11.36 10.81
C ALA A 222 19.24 11.43 10.58
N LEU A 223 19.82 12.61 10.43
CA LEU A 223 21.27 12.83 10.29
C LEU A 223 21.97 13.15 11.61
N SER A 224 21.23 13.54 12.64
CA SER A 224 21.81 13.89 13.94
C SER A 224 22.53 12.69 14.56
N PRO A 225 23.80 12.81 14.98
CA PRO A 225 24.52 11.71 15.62
C PRO A 225 23.93 11.34 16.99
N SER A 226 23.18 12.24 17.62
CA SER A 226 22.57 12.04 18.95
C SER A 226 21.25 11.26 18.90
N LEU A 227 20.60 11.14 17.73
CA LEU A 227 19.35 10.39 17.60
C LEU A 227 19.56 8.91 17.91
N LEU A 228 18.74 8.34 18.81
CA LEU A 228 18.85 6.93 19.18
C LEU A 228 18.66 6.01 17.95
N PRO A 229 19.38 4.88 17.86
CA PRO A 229 19.30 3.98 16.71
C PRO A 229 17.88 3.51 16.38
N GLU A 230 17.08 3.17 17.38
CA GLU A 230 15.72 2.66 17.19
C GLU A 230 14.81 3.71 16.55
N ARG A 231 14.90 4.96 17.04
CA ARG A 231 14.17 6.13 16.51
C ARG A 231 14.62 6.50 15.11
N ARG A 232 15.93 6.38 14.83
CA ARG A 232 16.45 6.60 13.48
C ARG A 232 15.91 5.55 12.51
N LEU A 233 15.81 4.29 12.94
CA LEU A 233 15.29 3.23 12.09
C LEU A 233 13.81 3.50 11.74
N GLU A 234 13.02 3.85 12.76
CA GLU A 234 11.63 4.27 12.61
C GLU A 234 11.52 5.44 11.62
N LEU A 235 12.32 6.49 11.82
CA LEU A 235 12.30 7.68 10.98
C LEU A 235 12.70 7.42 9.52
N LEU A 236 13.65 6.51 9.26
CA LEU A 236 14.02 6.12 7.90
C LEU A 236 12.89 5.36 7.19
N ARG A 237 12.16 4.50 7.92
CA ARG A 237 10.93 3.84 7.42
C ARG A 237 9.85 4.89 7.14
N ASP A 238 9.65 5.81 8.07
CA ASP A 238 8.61 6.83 8.01
C ASP A 238 8.83 7.79 6.84
N LEU A 239 10.06 8.24 6.60
CA LEU A 239 10.40 9.06 5.42
C LEU A 239 10.04 8.36 4.10
N LEU A 240 10.31 7.05 4.02
CA LEU A 240 9.98 6.26 2.85
C LEU A 240 8.45 6.13 2.68
N TYR A 241 7.71 5.85 3.75
CA TYR A 241 6.25 5.81 3.75
C TYR A 241 5.62 7.16 3.38
N ILE A 242 6.17 8.28 3.87
CA ILE A 242 5.70 9.63 3.54
C ILE A 242 5.92 9.93 2.05
N ALA A 243 7.09 9.55 1.50
CA ALA A 243 7.36 9.71 0.07
C ALA A 243 6.43 8.86 -0.81
N ALA A 244 6.03 7.68 -0.31
CA ALA A 244 5.17 6.75 -1.00
C ALA A 244 3.72 7.24 -1.20
N GLN A 245 3.28 8.23 -0.41
CA GLN A 245 1.93 8.78 -0.51
C GLN A 245 1.64 9.39 -1.89
N ASN A 246 2.68 9.67 -2.70
CA ASN A 246 2.53 10.07 -4.09
C ASN A 246 3.69 9.55 -4.96
N THR A 247 3.78 8.24 -5.14
CA THR A 247 4.83 7.62 -5.98
C THR A 247 4.77 8.05 -7.46
N TRP A 248 3.63 8.56 -7.94
CA TRP A 248 3.53 9.17 -9.27
C TRP A 248 4.55 10.30 -9.46
N ALA A 249 4.76 11.14 -8.43
CA ALA A 249 5.68 12.28 -8.47
C ALA A 249 7.16 11.88 -8.63
N LEU A 250 7.50 10.60 -8.45
CA LEU A 250 8.84 10.08 -8.72
C LEU A 250 9.07 9.81 -10.21
N CYS A 251 8.01 9.71 -11.01
CA CYS A 251 8.07 9.33 -12.42
C CYS A 251 7.84 10.51 -13.35
N GLU A 252 6.94 11.42 -12.97
CA GLU A 252 6.62 12.63 -13.74
C GLU A 252 6.88 13.86 -12.89
N ALA A 253 7.53 14.87 -13.48
CA ALA A 253 7.79 16.15 -12.81
C ALA A 253 6.53 17.04 -12.66
N ASP A 254 5.41 16.60 -13.25
CA ASP A 254 4.18 17.38 -13.33
C ASP A 254 3.37 17.29 -12.04
N GLY A 255 3.36 18.39 -11.30
CA GLY A 255 2.44 18.60 -10.19
C GLY A 255 3.09 19.36 -9.05
N ASN A 256 2.51 20.50 -8.68
CA ASN A 256 2.91 21.27 -7.50
C ASN A 256 1.96 21.05 -6.31
N GLY A 257 1.22 19.95 -6.32
CA GLY A 257 0.38 19.54 -5.20
C GLY A 257 1.24 19.13 -4.00
N PRO A 258 0.67 19.16 -2.78
CA PRO A 258 1.38 18.78 -1.56
C PRO A 258 2.06 17.41 -1.65
N GLY A 259 1.39 16.41 -2.24
CA GLY A 259 1.94 15.08 -2.50
C GLY A 259 3.26 15.10 -3.25
N ALA A 260 3.25 15.72 -4.43
CA ALA A 260 4.43 15.76 -5.28
C ALA A 260 5.59 16.56 -4.66
N LEU A 261 5.29 17.61 -3.90
CA LEU A 261 6.31 18.39 -3.20
C LEU A 261 6.93 17.60 -2.04
N THR A 262 6.11 16.89 -1.26
CA THR A 262 6.56 16.03 -0.16
C THR A 262 7.46 14.90 -0.66
N THR A 263 7.01 14.16 -1.68
CA THR A 263 7.79 13.06 -2.27
C THR A 263 9.14 13.55 -2.82
N ARG A 264 9.16 14.70 -3.51
CA ARG A 264 10.40 15.31 -4.01
C ARG A 264 11.33 15.75 -2.90
N ALA A 265 10.81 16.37 -1.83
CA ALA A 265 11.63 16.79 -0.68
C ALA A 265 12.34 15.59 -0.03
N VAL A 266 11.69 14.42 0.06
CA VAL A 266 12.36 13.21 0.57
C VAL A 266 13.39 12.68 -0.42
N ALA A 267 13.06 12.63 -1.72
CA ALA A 267 13.99 12.20 -2.75
C ALA A 267 15.27 13.09 -2.80
N GLU A 268 15.11 14.41 -2.70
CA GLU A 268 16.21 15.38 -2.65
C GLU A 268 17.12 15.19 -1.41
N ALA A 269 16.60 14.61 -0.33
CA ALA A 269 17.37 14.32 0.87
C ALA A 269 18.13 12.98 0.83
N VAL A 270 17.85 12.10 -0.15
CA VAL A 270 18.48 10.79 -0.28
C VAL A 270 20.03 10.85 -0.27
N PRO A 271 20.70 11.75 -1.02
CA PRO A 271 22.16 11.82 -1.00
C PRO A 271 22.73 12.04 0.41
N ASP A 272 22.09 12.92 1.20
CA ASP A 272 22.52 13.21 2.57
C ASP A 272 22.26 12.02 3.49
N LEU A 273 21.10 11.37 3.38
CA LEU A 273 20.76 10.17 4.16
C LEU A 273 21.75 9.02 3.87
N LEU A 274 22.19 8.86 2.62
CA LEU A 274 23.15 7.83 2.23
C LEU A 274 24.56 8.03 2.83
N THR A 275 24.85 9.17 3.45
CA THR A 275 26.09 9.39 4.22
C THR A 275 26.13 8.55 5.50
N LEU A 276 24.98 8.10 6.00
CA LEU A 276 24.87 7.25 7.19
C LEU A 276 25.39 5.82 6.96
N TRP A 277 25.42 5.35 5.70
CA TRP A 277 25.61 3.95 5.31
C TRP A 277 26.75 3.23 6.04
N GLU A 278 27.94 3.83 6.06
CA GLU A 278 29.15 3.18 6.59
C GLU A 278 29.04 2.89 8.09
N ARG A 279 28.31 3.73 8.82
CA ARG A 279 28.15 3.65 10.28
C ARG A 279 26.87 2.94 10.70
N ALA A 280 25.97 2.70 9.77
CA ALA A 280 24.63 2.23 10.07
C ALA A 280 24.61 0.71 10.31
N PRO A 281 23.83 0.22 11.30
CA PRO A 281 23.50 -1.20 11.44
C PRO A 281 22.80 -1.77 10.19
N GLN A 282 22.68 -3.09 10.12
CA GLN A 282 22.07 -3.77 8.95
C GLN A 282 20.63 -3.32 8.70
N ALA A 283 19.82 -3.17 9.74
CA ALA A 283 18.43 -2.72 9.62
C ALA A 283 18.33 -1.33 8.97
N HIS A 284 19.20 -0.40 9.39
CA HIS A 284 19.26 0.94 8.81
C HIS A 284 19.79 0.91 7.37
N ARG A 285 20.80 0.10 7.07
CA ARG A 285 21.29 -0.09 5.68
C ARG A 285 20.19 -0.61 4.76
N ALA A 286 19.35 -1.52 5.23
CA ALA A 286 18.20 -1.97 4.46
C ALA A 286 17.22 -0.81 4.18
N ARG A 287 16.85 0.01 5.19
CA ARG A 287 15.98 1.18 4.97
C ARG A 287 16.62 2.24 4.07
N LEU A 288 17.93 2.48 4.19
CA LEU A 288 18.68 3.38 3.31
C LEU A 288 18.70 2.87 1.85
N LEU A 289 18.82 1.56 1.64
CA LEU A 289 18.73 0.96 0.32
C LEU A 289 17.35 1.19 -0.31
N LEU A 290 16.27 1.07 0.47
CA LEU A 290 14.92 1.36 -0.02
C LEU A 290 14.72 2.84 -0.34
N LEU A 291 15.17 3.75 0.53
CA LEU A 291 15.16 5.19 0.29
C LEU A 291 15.95 5.56 -0.98
N ALA A 292 17.04 4.86 -1.26
CA ALA A 292 17.85 5.06 -2.47
C ALA A 292 17.07 4.83 -3.77
N THR A 293 15.95 4.08 -3.73
CA THR A 293 15.08 3.89 -4.90
C THR A 293 14.34 5.16 -5.32
N LEU A 294 14.21 6.14 -4.42
CA LEU A 294 13.53 7.42 -4.69
C LEU A 294 14.37 8.32 -5.60
N ASP A 295 15.70 8.30 -5.45
CA ASP A 295 16.65 8.99 -6.33
C ASP A 295 17.72 8.02 -6.89
N PRO A 296 17.39 7.27 -7.97
CA PRO A 296 18.33 6.37 -8.62
C PRO A 296 19.59 7.09 -9.13
N SER A 297 19.49 8.36 -9.52
CA SER A 297 20.63 9.10 -10.09
C SER A 297 21.71 9.33 -9.04
N ALA A 298 21.32 9.68 -7.81
CA ALA A 298 22.24 9.77 -6.69
C ALA A 298 22.67 8.39 -6.15
N ALA A 299 21.84 7.37 -6.31
CA ALA A 299 22.07 6.03 -5.75
C ALA A 299 22.95 5.12 -6.61
N VAL A 300 22.98 5.27 -7.95
CA VAL A 300 23.78 4.44 -8.87
C VAL A 300 25.27 4.33 -8.48
N PRO A 301 25.97 5.41 -8.07
CA PRO A 301 27.35 5.32 -7.60
C PRO A 301 27.58 4.39 -6.40
N HIS A 302 26.52 4.08 -5.66
CA HIS A 302 26.53 3.23 -4.47
C HIS A 302 26.10 1.77 -4.73
N LEU A 303 25.75 1.41 -5.97
CA LEU A 303 25.27 0.06 -6.31
C LEU A 303 26.23 -1.06 -5.89
N GLY A 304 27.54 -0.83 -5.96
CA GLY A 304 28.56 -1.81 -5.53
C GLY A 304 28.38 -2.22 -4.08
N ARG A 305 28.40 -1.24 -3.15
CA ARG A 305 28.21 -1.49 -1.71
C ARG A 305 26.81 -2.01 -1.37
N PHE A 306 25.78 -1.61 -2.13
CA PHE A 306 24.43 -2.14 -1.96
C PHE A 306 24.35 -3.62 -2.34
N THR A 307 25.00 -4.00 -3.44
CA THR A 307 25.08 -5.39 -3.89
C THR A 307 25.89 -6.24 -2.92
N GLU A 308 26.99 -5.71 -2.40
CA GLU A 308 27.81 -6.36 -1.36
C GLU A 308 26.98 -6.61 -0.09
N PHE A 309 26.29 -5.59 0.43
CA PHE A 309 25.39 -5.74 1.58
C PHE A 309 24.31 -6.79 1.32
N ARG A 310 23.67 -6.78 0.14
CA ARG A 310 22.68 -7.79 -0.22
C ARG A 310 23.27 -9.21 -0.22
N ALA A 311 24.52 -9.36 -0.68
CA ALA A 311 25.21 -10.65 -0.74
C ALA A 311 25.66 -11.18 0.65
N GLU A 312 25.82 -10.29 1.63
CA GLU A 312 26.08 -10.67 3.03
C GLU A 312 24.87 -11.30 3.72
N LEU A 313 23.66 -11.06 3.20
CA LEU A 313 22.41 -11.55 3.77
C LEU A 313 22.02 -12.91 3.18
N ASP A 314 21.79 -13.88 4.06
CA ASP A 314 21.38 -15.22 3.67
C ASP A 314 19.96 -15.23 3.06
N GLY A 315 19.75 -16.09 2.07
CA GLY A 315 18.44 -16.36 1.47
C GLY A 315 17.92 -15.31 0.46
N PRO A 316 16.77 -15.59 -0.16
CA PRO A 316 16.13 -14.70 -1.14
C PRO A 316 15.54 -13.45 -0.46
N SER A 317 15.64 -12.29 -1.11
CA SER A 317 15.08 -11.03 -0.62
C SER A 317 14.40 -10.29 -1.76
N PRO A 318 13.13 -10.63 -2.06
CA PRO A 318 12.40 -9.96 -3.13
C PRO A 318 12.42 -8.44 -2.98
N THR A 319 12.35 -7.92 -1.75
CA THR A 319 12.40 -6.48 -1.48
C THR A 319 13.75 -5.88 -1.87
N LEU A 320 14.85 -6.38 -1.32
CA LEU A 320 16.17 -5.78 -1.58
C LEU A 320 16.63 -6.04 -3.02
N ASP A 321 16.28 -7.19 -3.60
CA ASP A 321 16.57 -7.52 -4.99
C ASP A 321 15.81 -6.60 -5.96
N LEU A 322 14.55 -6.26 -5.65
CA LEU A 322 13.76 -5.28 -6.39
C LEU A 322 14.32 -3.87 -6.23
N ALA A 323 14.74 -3.47 -5.02
CA ALA A 323 15.36 -2.17 -4.79
C ALA A 323 16.64 -1.99 -5.63
N LEU A 324 17.50 -3.02 -5.68
CA LEU A 324 18.70 -3.02 -6.51
C LEU A 324 18.38 -2.87 -7.99
N ALA A 325 17.37 -3.58 -8.50
CA ALA A 325 16.95 -3.47 -9.90
C ALA A 325 16.39 -2.08 -10.22
N LEU A 326 15.61 -1.48 -9.31
CA LEU A 326 15.08 -0.13 -9.45
C LEU A 326 16.19 0.93 -9.45
N ILE A 327 17.18 0.82 -8.58
CA ILE A 327 18.33 1.74 -8.53
C ILE A 327 19.19 1.59 -9.78
N ALA A 328 19.42 0.36 -10.25
CA ALA A 328 20.15 0.08 -11.47
C ALA A 328 19.39 0.49 -12.75
N GLN A 329 18.13 0.91 -12.62
CA GLN A 329 17.22 1.22 -13.72
C GLN A 329 17.07 0.04 -14.70
N ASP A 330 17.14 -1.20 -14.18
CA ASP A 330 16.92 -2.44 -14.92
C ASP A 330 15.43 -2.82 -14.88
N GLU A 331 14.63 -2.11 -15.67
CA GLU A 331 13.16 -2.26 -15.70
C GLU A 331 12.71 -3.70 -15.98
N PRO A 332 13.27 -4.44 -16.97
CA PRO A 332 12.88 -5.83 -17.21
C PRO A 332 13.11 -6.72 -15.99
N ARG A 333 14.25 -6.56 -15.30
CA ARG A 333 14.55 -7.32 -14.09
C ARG A 333 13.64 -6.93 -12.93
N ALA A 334 13.39 -5.64 -12.73
CA ALA A 334 12.50 -5.17 -11.67
C ALA A 334 11.07 -5.70 -11.87
N GLN A 335 10.59 -5.71 -13.12
CA GLN A 335 9.29 -6.26 -13.47
C GLN A 335 9.24 -7.79 -13.25
N ASP A 336 10.26 -8.53 -13.67
CA ASP A 336 10.33 -9.98 -13.45
C ASP A 336 10.32 -10.32 -11.96
N LEU A 337 11.10 -9.61 -11.14
CA LEU A 337 11.12 -9.78 -9.68
C LEU A 337 9.74 -9.52 -9.05
N ALA A 338 9.07 -8.43 -9.44
CA ALA A 338 7.73 -8.14 -8.95
C ALA A 338 6.71 -9.21 -9.39
N LEU A 339 6.75 -9.65 -10.65
CA LEU A 339 5.88 -10.71 -11.18
C LEU A 339 6.08 -12.05 -10.46
N GLN A 340 7.30 -12.40 -10.08
CA GLN A 340 7.53 -13.63 -9.30
C GLN A 340 6.79 -13.60 -7.96
N THR A 341 6.68 -12.43 -7.32
CA THR A 341 5.97 -12.32 -6.04
C THR A 341 4.46 -12.53 -6.15
N THR A 342 3.86 -12.37 -7.33
CA THR A 342 2.41 -12.58 -7.52
C THR A 342 1.97 -14.02 -7.29
N THR A 343 2.92 -14.97 -7.26
CA THR A 343 2.67 -16.39 -7.02
C THR A 343 2.40 -16.72 -5.56
N TRP A 344 2.74 -15.83 -4.63
CA TRP A 344 2.57 -16.04 -3.20
C TRP A 344 2.05 -14.80 -2.45
N ASP A 345 2.27 -13.59 -2.98
CA ASP A 345 1.76 -12.35 -2.39
C ASP A 345 0.40 -11.97 -2.98
N VAL A 346 -0.55 -11.65 -2.09
CA VAL A 346 -1.93 -11.33 -2.52
C VAL A 346 -2.09 -9.88 -2.95
N ARG A 347 -1.23 -8.97 -2.49
CA ARG A 347 -1.31 -7.52 -2.72
C ARG A 347 -0.52 -7.07 -3.95
N THR A 348 0.59 -7.72 -4.29
CA THR A 348 1.42 -7.37 -5.46
C THR A 348 0.58 -7.21 -6.73
N PRO A 349 -0.33 -8.12 -7.10
CA PRO A 349 -1.13 -7.94 -8.32
C PRO A 349 -2.01 -6.69 -8.31
N ALA A 350 -2.52 -6.28 -7.14
CA ALA A 350 -3.28 -5.04 -7.02
C ALA A 350 -2.38 -3.84 -7.29
N CYS A 351 -1.19 -3.79 -6.67
CA CYS A 351 -0.21 -2.72 -6.90
C CYS A 351 0.22 -2.64 -8.37
N LEU A 352 0.43 -3.79 -9.03
CA LEU A 352 0.80 -3.84 -10.45
C LEU A 352 -0.33 -3.43 -11.40
N ALA A 353 -1.59 -3.51 -10.96
CA ALA A 353 -2.77 -3.15 -11.75
C ALA A 353 -3.18 -1.67 -11.62
N GLU A 354 -2.57 -0.91 -10.69
CA GLU A 354 -2.86 0.51 -10.51
C GLU A 354 -2.61 1.31 -11.81
N ASP A 355 -3.42 2.33 -12.05
CA ASP A 355 -3.26 3.26 -13.19
C ASP A 355 -2.13 4.27 -12.88
N LEU A 356 -0.90 3.77 -12.76
CA LEU A 356 0.32 4.52 -12.49
C LEU A 356 1.43 4.10 -13.47
N PRO A 357 2.46 4.96 -13.69
CA PRO A 357 3.68 4.56 -14.38
C PRO A 357 4.28 3.29 -13.77
N LEU A 358 4.87 2.43 -14.59
CA LEU A 358 5.40 1.13 -14.13
C LEU A 358 6.34 1.27 -12.94
N ARG A 359 7.25 2.25 -12.97
CA ARG A 359 8.17 2.50 -11.86
C ARG A 359 7.45 2.84 -10.55
N ALA A 360 6.40 3.65 -10.58
CA ALA A 360 5.60 3.97 -9.39
C ALA A 360 4.95 2.70 -8.80
N ARG A 361 4.36 1.85 -9.67
CA ARG A 361 3.80 0.55 -9.25
C ARG A 361 4.83 -0.37 -8.62
N LEU A 362 6.02 -0.44 -9.20
CA LEU A 362 7.12 -1.27 -8.67
C LEU A 362 7.62 -0.75 -7.31
N ILE A 363 7.61 0.57 -7.09
CA ILE A 363 7.89 1.14 -5.77
C ILE A 363 6.78 0.80 -4.78
N ASN A 364 5.49 0.84 -5.18
CA ASN A 364 4.39 0.42 -4.30
C ASN A 364 4.53 -1.07 -3.92
N VAL A 365 4.92 -1.94 -4.87
CA VAL A 365 5.24 -3.35 -4.59
C VAL A 365 6.42 -3.45 -3.60
N LEU A 366 7.50 -2.71 -3.83
CA LEU A 366 8.67 -2.70 -2.95
C LEU A 366 8.29 -2.37 -1.50
N LEU A 367 7.46 -1.36 -1.31
CA LEU A 367 7.05 -0.89 0.01
C LEU A 367 6.19 -1.92 0.73
N HIS A 368 5.20 -2.49 0.03
CA HIS A 368 4.37 -3.57 0.56
C HIS A 368 5.24 -4.76 1.01
N LEU A 369 6.18 -5.20 0.17
CA LEU A 369 7.08 -6.30 0.51
C LEU A 369 8.03 -5.97 1.67
N ALA A 370 8.46 -4.71 1.79
CA ALA A 370 9.35 -4.27 2.84
C ALA A 370 8.74 -4.39 4.24
N ASP A 371 7.45 -4.10 4.39
CA ASP A 371 6.74 -4.22 5.67
C ASP A 371 6.70 -5.68 6.15
N ASP A 372 6.54 -6.63 5.23
CA ASP A 372 6.51 -8.06 5.55
C ASP A 372 7.93 -8.64 5.78
N GLU A 373 8.93 -8.17 5.04
CA GLU A 373 10.27 -8.74 5.05
C GLU A 373 11.21 -8.13 6.10
N LEU A 374 11.10 -6.82 6.35
CA LEU A 374 12.06 -6.05 7.14
C LEU A 374 11.54 -5.58 8.51
N GLY A 375 10.24 -5.74 8.79
CA GLY A 375 9.59 -5.23 10.00
C GLY A 375 9.50 -3.71 9.97
#